data_AF-A0A952I5P9-F1
#
_entry.id   AF-A0A952I5P9-F1
#
_cell.length_a   1.000
_cell.length_b   1.000
_cell.length_c   1.000
_cell.angle_alpha   90.00
_cell.angle_beta   90.00
_cell.angle_gamma   90.00
#
_symmetry.space_group_name_H-M   'P 1'
#
loop_
_entity.id
_entity.type
_entity.pdbx_description
1 polymer ?
#
loop_
_entity_poly.entity_id
_entity_poly.type
_entity_poly.pdbx_seq_one_letter_code
_entity_poly.pdbx_strand_id
1 'polypeptide(L)'
;MKNKINNTHWAEIHSTERRQFVKCAAAAGLVGSSAFVHGFGAKSAIAAETGGYKALVCINLKGGMDHADTLFPFDQNEFNQMASARQELLRSYNFESADSSRNRQNLLRIGQTGQTFSGGRAFALPAELSELRDMFNDGDASIVANVGPLIEPTNRLSMESGGLIPERLFSHNDQQSTWQSLSTEGARLGWGGDLLRPHWRVTRRRMRCLPV
;
A
#
# COMPACT_ATOMS: atom_id res chain seq x y z
N MET A 1 29.30 53.52 -21.20
CA MET A 1 29.51 52.08 -20.96
C MET A 1 28.46 51.60 -19.98
N LYS A 2 27.43 50.87 -20.44
CA LYS A 2 26.40 50.27 -19.58
C LYS A 2 26.44 48.76 -19.83
N ASN A 3 26.96 48.01 -18.85
CA ASN A 3 26.98 46.56 -18.88
C ASN A 3 25.55 46.01 -18.83
N LYS A 4 25.15 45.26 -19.86
CA LYS A 4 23.98 44.38 -19.80
C LYS A 4 24.37 43.14 -19.02
N ILE A 5 23.76 42.93 -17.85
CA ILE A 5 23.79 41.66 -17.15
C ILE A 5 22.61 40.85 -17.68
N ASN A 6 22.90 39.79 -18.45
CA ASN A 6 21.90 38.81 -18.87
C ASN A 6 21.73 37.78 -17.75
N ASN A 7 20.65 37.88 -16.97
CA ASN A 7 20.23 36.81 -16.06
C ASN A 7 19.05 36.05 -16.68
N THR A 8 19.35 35.04 -17.50
CA THR A 8 18.41 33.97 -17.85
C THR A 8 18.91 32.69 -17.20
N HIS A 9 18.48 32.44 -15.96
CA HIS A 9 18.52 31.12 -15.32
C HIS A 9 17.43 31.09 -14.24
N TRP A 10 16.17 31.12 -14.68
CA TRP A 10 15.09 30.63 -13.84
C TRP A 10 15.05 29.12 -14.06
N ALA A 11 15.68 28.38 -13.15
CA ALA A 11 15.45 26.95 -13.04
C ALA A 11 13.96 26.77 -12.72
N GLU A 12 13.25 26.11 -13.62
CA GLU A 12 11.86 25.72 -13.45
C GLU A 12 11.81 24.69 -12.30
N ILE A 13 11.53 25.16 -11.08
CA ILE A 13 11.36 24.30 -9.90
C ILE A 13 10.12 23.46 -10.16
N HIS A 14 10.32 22.24 -10.65
CA HIS A 14 9.25 21.26 -10.80
C HIS A 14 8.74 20.89 -9.40
N SER A 15 7.59 21.46 -9.02
CA SER A 15 6.90 21.10 -7.78
C SER A 15 6.60 19.60 -7.79
N THR A 16 7.01 18.90 -6.74
CA THR A 16 6.74 17.47 -6.56
C THR A 16 5.23 17.27 -6.41
N GLU A 17 4.56 16.76 -7.44
CA GLU A 17 3.11 16.58 -7.41
C GLU A 17 2.67 15.47 -6.43
N ARG A 18 1.45 15.55 -5.89
CA ARG A 18 0.84 14.52 -5.01
C ARG A 18 1.02 13.09 -5.56
N ARG A 19 0.96 12.95 -6.88
CA ARG A 19 1.19 11.70 -7.62
C ARG A 19 2.59 11.12 -7.41
N GLN A 20 3.63 11.95 -7.31
CA GLN A 20 4.99 11.51 -7.01
C GLN A 20 5.13 11.04 -5.55
N PHE A 21 4.47 11.70 -4.60
CA PHE A 21 4.43 11.24 -3.21
C PHE A 21 3.77 9.86 -3.09
N VAL A 22 2.60 9.65 -3.73
CA VAL A 22 1.92 8.35 -3.73
C VAL A 22 2.76 7.27 -4.43
N LYS A 23 3.40 7.61 -5.56
CA LYS A 23 4.34 6.68 -6.24
C LYS A 23 5.50 6.28 -5.33
N CYS A 24 6.07 7.23 -4.58
CA CYS A 24 7.14 6.93 -3.62
C CYS A 24 6.64 6.13 -2.42
N ALA A 25 5.46 6.43 -1.88
CA ALA A 25 4.86 5.69 -0.76
C ALA A 25 4.50 4.24 -1.17
N ALA A 26 3.95 4.05 -2.37
CA ALA A 26 3.70 2.73 -2.94
C ALA A 26 4.99 1.94 -3.17
N ALA A 27 6.06 2.60 -3.64
CA ALA A 27 7.38 1.99 -3.79
C ALA A 27 8.02 1.60 -2.45
N ALA A 28 7.81 2.39 -1.39
CA ALA A 28 8.26 2.08 -0.04
C ALA A 28 7.51 0.88 0.58
N GLY A 29 6.27 0.64 0.18
CA GLY A 29 5.50 -0.55 0.56
C GLY A 29 6.00 -1.87 -0.04
N LEU A 30 6.85 -1.82 -1.08
CA LEU A 30 7.43 -3.02 -1.73
C LEU A 30 8.67 -3.57 -1.01
N VAL A 31 9.23 -2.86 -0.03
CA VAL A 31 10.51 -3.22 0.62
C VAL A 31 10.30 -3.64 2.09
N GLY A 32 9.10 -4.12 2.42
CA GLY A 32 8.75 -4.56 3.77
C GLY A 32 8.51 -3.42 4.76
N SER A 33 7.96 -3.77 5.92
CA SER A 33 7.46 -2.83 6.93
C SER A 33 8.53 -1.84 7.45
N SER A 34 9.81 -2.24 7.41
CA SER A 34 10.95 -1.40 7.82
C SER A 34 11.29 -0.30 6.80
N ALA A 35 10.99 -0.51 5.52
CA ALA A 35 11.24 0.46 4.46
C ALA A 35 10.12 1.49 4.31
N PHE A 36 8.90 1.19 4.78
CA PHE A 36 7.84 2.20 4.91
C PHE A 36 8.32 3.37 5.77
N VAL A 37 8.97 3.10 6.91
CA VAL A 37 9.52 4.13 7.81
C VAL A 37 10.75 4.82 7.22
N HIS A 38 11.65 4.09 6.54
CA HIS A 38 12.81 4.70 5.88
C HIS A 38 12.45 5.53 4.64
N GLY A 39 11.35 5.21 3.96
CA GLY A 39 10.82 6.01 2.85
C GLY A 39 10.30 7.38 3.28
N PHE A 40 9.82 7.52 4.52
CA PHE A 40 9.47 8.81 5.12
C PHE A 40 10.68 9.58 5.67
N GLY A 41 11.76 8.88 6.07
CA GLY A 41 12.94 9.50 6.70
C GLY A 41 14.10 9.86 5.75
N ALA A 42 14.18 9.28 4.55
CA ALA A 42 15.34 9.40 3.67
C ALA A 42 15.26 10.54 2.62
N LYS A 43 14.22 11.37 2.65
CA LYS A 43 14.18 12.62 1.89
C LYS A 43 14.11 13.76 2.89
N SER A 44 15.10 14.66 2.84
CA SER A 44 14.96 16.00 3.40
C SER A 44 13.61 16.53 2.93
N ALA A 45 12.72 16.84 3.85
CA ALA A 45 11.43 17.42 3.54
C ALA A 45 11.68 18.78 2.86
N ILE A 46 11.81 18.76 1.54
CA ILE A 46 11.56 19.95 0.74
C ILE A 46 10.04 20.04 0.73
N ALA A 47 9.50 20.60 1.82
CA ALA A 47 8.12 20.96 1.90
C ALA A 47 7.88 22.01 0.82
N ALA A 48 7.38 21.58 -0.35
CA ALA A 48 6.76 22.50 -1.28
C ALA A 48 5.72 23.28 -0.47
N GLU A 49 5.86 24.61 -0.43
CA GLU A 49 4.88 25.47 0.22
C GLU A 49 3.54 25.18 -0.45
N THR A 50 2.66 24.56 0.32
CA THR A 50 1.36 24.13 -0.17
C THR A 50 0.38 24.65 0.85
N GLY A 51 0.01 25.91 0.68
CA GLY A 51 -0.99 26.55 1.52
C GLY A 51 -2.25 25.68 1.59
N GLY A 52 -2.82 25.57 2.80
CA GLY A 52 -4.02 24.78 3.07
C GLY A 52 -3.77 23.52 3.90
N TYR A 53 -4.84 23.05 4.54
CA TYR A 53 -4.81 21.84 5.35
C TYR A 53 -4.60 20.60 4.47
N LYS A 54 -3.69 19.72 4.89
CA LYS A 54 -3.46 18.40 4.28
C LYS A 54 -3.65 17.32 5.35
N ALA A 55 -4.47 16.34 5.04
CA ALA A 55 -4.65 15.14 5.87
C ALA A 55 -4.44 13.88 5.03
N LEU A 56 -3.90 12.86 5.67
CA LEU A 56 -3.91 11.49 5.19
C LEU A 56 -4.93 10.73 6.03
N VAL A 57 -5.90 10.09 5.36
CA VAL A 57 -6.89 9.23 6.01
C VAL A 57 -6.58 7.79 5.63
N CYS A 58 -6.18 6.99 6.62
CA CYS A 58 -5.95 5.55 6.44
C CYS A 58 -7.17 4.79 6.96
N ILE A 59 -7.88 4.12 6.06
CA ILE A 59 -9.03 3.27 6.41
C ILE A 59 -8.56 1.82 6.43
N ASN A 60 -8.68 1.17 7.58
CA ASN A 60 -8.42 -0.27 7.73
C ASN A 60 -9.73 -1.03 7.90
N LEU A 61 -10.08 -1.87 6.93
CA LEU A 61 -11.32 -2.63 6.91
C LEU A 61 -11.12 -3.94 7.69
N LYS A 62 -11.42 -3.91 8.99
CA LYS A 62 -11.23 -5.07 9.89
C LYS A 62 -12.40 -6.05 9.75
N GLY A 63 -12.21 -7.09 8.95
CA GLY A 63 -13.19 -8.18 8.78
C GLY A 63 -14.39 -7.75 7.92
N GLY A 64 -15.09 -8.75 7.36
CA GLY A 64 -16.29 -8.55 6.54
C GLY A 64 -16.01 -8.14 5.08
N MET A 65 -14.98 -7.32 4.81
CA MET A 65 -14.57 -6.95 3.45
C MET A 65 -13.11 -7.36 3.22
N ASP A 66 -12.86 -8.18 2.21
CA ASP A 66 -11.51 -8.56 1.79
C ASP A 66 -11.20 -8.12 0.36
N HIS A 67 -9.94 -8.24 -0.04
CA HIS A 67 -9.47 -7.79 -1.35
C HIS A 67 -10.14 -8.53 -2.51
N ALA A 68 -10.52 -9.80 -2.33
CA ALA A 68 -11.10 -10.62 -3.38
C ALA A 68 -12.62 -10.45 -3.50
N ASP A 69 -13.26 -9.80 -2.53
CA ASP A 69 -14.64 -9.28 -2.61
C ASP A 69 -14.70 -7.78 -2.97
N THR A 70 -13.53 -7.14 -3.12
CA THR A 70 -13.41 -5.74 -3.56
C THR A 70 -12.94 -5.65 -5.01
N LEU A 71 -11.90 -6.40 -5.38
CA LEU A 71 -11.26 -6.37 -6.69
C LEU A 71 -11.34 -7.75 -7.35
N PHE A 72 -12.16 -7.85 -8.39
CA PHE A 72 -12.43 -9.10 -9.09
C PHE A 72 -11.58 -9.21 -10.36
N PRO A 73 -11.03 -10.39 -10.67
CA PRO A 73 -10.59 -10.67 -12.03
C PRO A 73 -11.81 -10.66 -12.96
N PHE A 74 -11.69 -9.97 -14.09
CA PHE A 74 -12.80 -9.83 -15.05
C PHE A 74 -12.74 -10.85 -16.19
N ASP A 75 -11.54 -11.33 -16.50
CA ASP A 75 -11.33 -12.38 -17.49
C ASP A 75 -12.02 -13.68 -17.04
N GLN A 76 -12.71 -14.35 -17.97
CA GLN A 76 -13.62 -15.45 -17.65
C GLN A 76 -12.93 -16.60 -16.91
N ASN A 77 -11.72 -16.98 -17.34
CA ASN A 77 -10.99 -18.09 -16.78
C ASN A 77 -10.54 -17.80 -15.33
N GLU A 78 -9.99 -16.60 -15.10
CA GLU A 78 -9.53 -16.13 -13.80
C GLU A 78 -10.69 -15.89 -12.84
N PHE A 79 -11.82 -15.36 -13.34
CA PHE A 79 -13.06 -15.26 -12.57
C PHE A 79 -13.54 -16.64 -12.12
N ASN A 80 -13.56 -17.63 -13.00
CA ASN A 80 -13.98 -18.99 -12.66
C ASN A 80 -13.05 -19.64 -11.63
N GLN A 81 -11.73 -19.42 -11.74
CA GLN A 81 -10.76 -19.90 -10.75
C GLN A 81 -10.98 -19.28 -9.37
N MET A 82 -11.13 -17.95 -9.33
CA MET A 82 -11.43 -17.24 -8.08
C MET A 82 -12.77 -17.71 -7.48
N ALA A 83 -13.80 -17.84 -8.32
CA ALA A 83 -15.11 -18.31 -7.90
C ALA A 83 -15.10 -19.73 -7.36
N SER A 84 -14.29 -20.61 -7.95
CA SER A 84 -14.10 -21.98 -7.45
C SER A 84 -13.38 -21.99 -6.10
N ALA A 85 -12.36 -21.14 -5.92
CA ALA A 85 -11.65 -21.02 -4.66
C ALA A 85 -12.49 -20.40 -3.52
N ARG A 86 -13.57 -19.69 -3.86
CA ARG A 86 -14.44 -18.95 -2.92
C ARG A 86 -15.92 -19.33 -3.06
N GLN A 87 -16.18 -20.57 -3.47
CA GLN A 87 -17.49 -21.01 -3.95
C GLN A 87 -18.62 -20.79 -2.93
N GLU A 88 -18.39 -21.08 -1.65
CA GLU A 88 -19.40 -20.92 -0.60
C GLU A 88 -19.84 -19.46 -0.45
N LEU A 89 -18.88 -18.53 -0.40
CA LEU A 89 -19.16 -17.11 -0.28
C LEU A 89 -19.89 -16.58 -1.53
N LEU A 90 -19.39 -16.88 -2.73
CA LEU A 90 -20.03 -16.36 -3.94
C LEU A 90 -21.43 -16.95 -4.16
N ARG A 91 -21.68 -18.20 -3.76
CA ARG A 91 -23.02 -18.78 -3.76
C ARG A 91 -23.96 -18.05 -2.80
N SER A 92 -23.48 -17.57 -1.66
CA SER A 92 -24.29 -16.75 -0.75
C SER A 92 -24.76 -15.44 -1.39
N TYR A 93 -23.98 -14.90 -2.33
CA TYR A 93 -24.35 -13.75 -3.17
C TYR A 93 -25.16 -14.12 -4.41
N ASN A 94 -25.44 -15.41 -4.63
CA ASN A 94 -26.11 -15.91 -5.82
C ASN A 94 -25.43 -15.45 -7.13
N PHE A 95 -24.10 -15.46 -7.17
CA PHE A 95 -23.30 -14.85 -8.25
C PHE A 95 -23.58 -15.39 -9.67
N GLU A 96 -24.20 -16.57 -9.79
CA GLU A 96 -24.60 -17.16 -11.07
C GLU A 96 -25.88 -16.52 -11.63
N SER A 97 -26.71 -15.91 -10.76
CA SER A 97 -27.90 -15.18 -11.19
C SER A 97 -27.52 -13.94 -12.00
N ALA A 98 -28.25 -13.67 -13.08
CA ALA A 98 -28.06 -12.50 -13.91
C ALA A 98 -28.29 -11.18 -13.14
N ASP A 99 -29.04 -11.21 -12.04
CA ASP A 99 -29.35 -10.01 -11.23
C ASP A 99 -28.36 -9.79 -10.07
N SER A 100 -27.43 -10.72 -9.84
CA SER A 100 -26.49 -10.60 -8.72
C SER A 100 -25.45 -9.51 -8.96
N SER A 101 -25.16 -8.68 -7.95
CA SER A 101 -24.05 -7.72 -8.01
C SER A 101 -22.68 -8.40 -8.07
N ARG A 102 -22.61 -9.71 -7.83
CA ARG A 102 -21.41 -10.54 -7.96
C ARG A 102 -21.38 -11.36 -9.24
N ASN A 103 -22.40 -11.24 -10.10
CA ASN A 103 -22.31 -11.78 -11.46
C ASN A 103 -21.24 -11.03 -12.25
N ARG A 104 -20.37 -11.78 -12.94
CA ARG A 104 -19.27 -11.20 -13.72
C ARG A 104 -19.73 -10.12 -14.71
N GLN A 105 -20.90 -10.29 -15.32
CA GLN A 105 -21.44 -9.34 -16.30
C GLN A 105 -21.87 -8.01 -15.67
N ASN A 106 -22.21 -8.03 -14.38
CA ASN A 106 -22.63 -6.85 -13.62
C ASN A 106 -21.45 -6.13 -12.95
N LEU A 107 -20.26 -6.72 -12.98
CA LEU A 107 -19.06 -6.08 -12.44
C LEU A 107 -18.59 -4.92 -13.33
N LEU A 108 -18.17 -3.85 -12.69
CA LEU A 108 -17.71 -2.62 -13.32
C LEU A 108 -16.23 -2.72 -13.63
N ARG A 109 -15.89 -2.97 -14.90
CA ARG A 109 -14.50 -3.05 -15.36
C ARG A 109 -13.77 -1.72 -15.11
N ILE A 110 -12.53 -1.82 -14.62
CA ILE A 110 -11.60 -0.70 -14.41
C ILE A 110 -10.45 -0.73 -15.42
N GLY A 111 -9.79 0.41 -15.65
CA GLY A 111 -8.63 0.48 -16.55
C GLY A 111 -8.99 0.31 -18.03
N GLN A 112 -10.14 0.86 -18.45
CA GLN A 112 -10.54 0.90 -19.86
C GLN A 112 -9.81 2.01 -20.63
N THR A 113 -9.39 3.09 -19.95
CA THR A 113 -8.76 4.27 -20.57
C THR A 113 -7.23 4.22 -20.42
N GLY A 114 -6.54 3.46 -21.28
CA GLY A 114 -5.07 3.48 -21.39
C GLY A 114 -4.27 2.92 -20.20
N GLN A 115 -4.94 2.45 -19.14
CA GLN A 115 -4.29 1.82 -17.99
C GLN A 115 -4.26 0.30 -18.18
N THR A 116 -3.09 -0.27 -18.43
CA THR A 116 -2.91 -1.72 -18.51
C THR A 116 -2.41 -2.27 -17.18
N PHE A 117 -3.10 -3.28 -16.65
CA PHE A 117 -2.56 -4.04 -15.53
C PHE A 117 -1.41 -4.93 -16.01
N SER A 118 -0.44 -5.17 -15.13
CA SER A 118 0.68 -6.07 -15.42
C SER A 118 0.18 -7.44 -15.87
N GLY A 119 0.73 -7.94 -16.98
CA GLY A 119 0.35 -9.22 -17.57
C GLY A 119 -0.94 -9.20 -18.41
N GLY A 120 -1.49 -8.02 -18.73
CA GLY A 120 -2.64 -7.88 -19.64
C GLY A 120 -3.98 -8.29 -19.03
N ARG A 121 -4.02 -8.50 -17.71
CA ARG A 121 -5.22 -8.94 -16.98
C ARG A 121 -6.26 -7.83 -16.89
N ALA A 122 -7.53 -8.19 -16.94
CA ALA A 122 -8.62 -7.28 -16.66
C ALA A 122 -9.14 -7.45 -15.23
N PHE A 123 -9.46 -6.33 -14.59
CA PHE A 123 -10.08 -6.30 -13.28
C PHE A 123 -11.37 -5.49 -13.29
N ALA A 124 -12.22 -5.76 -12.32
CA ALA A 124 -13.48 -5.07 -12.12
C ALA A 124 -13.78 -4.89 -10.63
N LEU A 125 -14.59 -3.88 -10.33
CA LEU A 125 -15.14 -3.64 -9.01
C LEU A 125 -16.63 -4.00 -9.03
N PRO A 126 -17.21 -4.42 -7.90
CA PRO A 126 -18.65 -4.56 -7.80
C PRO A 126 -19.42 -3.27 -8.02
N ALA A 127 -20.72 -3.41 -8.31
CA ALA A 127 -21.61 -2.27 -8.57
C ALA A 127 -21.66 -1.28 -7.39
N GLU A 128 -21.53 -1.75 -6.15
CA GLU A 128 -21.54 -0.92 -4.95
C GLU A 128 -20.28 -0.04 -4.81
N LEU A 129 -19.26 -0.23 -5.66
CA LEU A 129 -18.01 0.53 -5.68
C LEU A 129 -17.87 1.38 -6.95
N SER A 130 -18.99 1.82 -7.54
CA SER A 130 -19.01 2.63 -8.76
C SER A 130 -18.17 3.91 -8.68
N GLU A 131 -18.22 4.59 -7.55
CA GLU A 131 -17.50 5.85 -7.30
C GLU A 131 -15.99 5.59 -7.25
N LEU A 132 -15.57 4.48 -6.64
CA LEU A 132 -14.17 4.07 -6.63
C LEU A 132 -13.69 3.69 -8.03
N ARG A 133 -14.56 3.05 -8.83
CA ARG A 133 -14.30 2.73 -10.24
C ARG A 133 -14.11 4.01 -11.07
N ASP A 134 -14.95 5.01 -10.86
CA ASP A 134 -14.87 6.29 -11.56
C ASP A 134 -13.61 7.06 -11.16
N MET A 135 -13.31 7.18 -9.85
CA MET A 135 -12.05 7.76 -9.37
C MET A 135 -10.82 7.06 -9.97
N PHE A 136 -10.85 5.74 -10.12
CA PHE A 136 -9.74 5.00 -10.74
C PHE A 136 -9.59 5.35 -12.21
N ASN A 137 -10.70 5.42 -12.96
CA ASN A 137 -10.69 5.76 -14.37
C ASN A 137 -10.29 7.22 -14.63
N ASP A 138 -10.65 8.12 -13.72
CA ASP A 138 -10.25 9.54 -13.74
C ASP A 138 -8.78 9.74 -13.33
N GLY A 139 -8.13 8.70 -12.81
CA GLY A 139 -6.74 8.72 -12.39
C GLY A 139 -6.49 9.36 -11.02
N ASP A 140 -7.56 9.50 -10.23
CA ASP A 140 -7.59 10.01 -8.86
C ASP A 140 -7.49 8.90 -7.80
N ALA A 141 -7.72 7.64 -8.19
CA ALA A 141 -7.46 6.47 -7.37
C ALA A 141 -6.41 5.55 -8.01
N SER A 142 -5.70 4.80 -7.18
CA SER A 142 -4.75 3.77 -7.60
C SER A 142 -4.89 2.54 -6.72
N ILE A 143 -4.73 1.37 -7.32
CA ILE A 143 -4.76 0.08 -6.64
C ILE A 143 -3.34 -0.46 -6.61
N VAL A 144 -2.86 -0.78 -5.41
CA VAL A 144 -1.56 -1.42 -5.20
C VAL A 144 -1.83 -2.83 -4.69
N ALA A 145 -1.55 -3.82 -5.54
CA ALA A 145 -1.73 -5.23 -5.22
C ALA A 145 -0.40 -5.87 -4.76
N ASN A 146 -0.49 -7.09 -4.21
CA ASN A 146 0.66 -7.87 -3.72
C ASN A 146 1.49 -7.13 -2.65
N VAL A 147 0.82 -6.31 -1.85
CA VAL A 147 1.43 -5.61 -0.72
C VAL A 147 1.27 -6.49 0.52
N GLY A 148 2.39 -6.78 1.18
CA GLY A 148 2.45 -7.64 2.35
C GLY A 148 3.72 -7.36 3.15
N PRO A 149 3.86 -7.90 4.37
CA PRO A 149 5.03 -7.68 5.21
C PRO A 149 6.29 -8.42 4.72
N LEU A 150 6.31 -8.89 3.46
CA LEU A 150 7.43 -9.64 2.90
C LEU A 150 8.73 -8.85 3.05
N ILE A 151 9.77 -9.55 3.48
CA ILE A 151 11.09 -8.97 3.72
C ILE A 151 11.83 -8.81 2.39
N GLU A 152 11.67 -9.79 1.50
CA GLU A 152 12.22 -9.79 0.15
C GLU A 152 11.23 -10.43 -0.84
N PRO A 153 11.36 -10.18 -2.16
CA PRO A 153 10.60 -10.91 -3.17
C PRO A 153 10.79 -12.42 -2.99
N THR A 154 9.70 -13.14 -2.78
CA THR A 154 9.72 -14.60 -2.54
C THR A 154 8.82 -15.34 -3.53
N ASN A 155 8.95 -16.66 -3.57
CA ASN A 155 8.08 -17.55 -4.34
C ASN A 155 7.74 -18.80 -3.49
N ARG A 156 6.78 -19.61 -3.95
CA ARG A 156 6.32 -20.80 -3.22
C ARG A 156 7.45 -21.74 -2.80
N LEU A 157 8.37 -22.05 -3.72
CA LEU A 157 9.49 -22.94 -3.43
C LEU A 157 10.42 -22.37 -2.35
N SER A 158 10.71 -21.06 -2.41
CA SER A 158 11.52 -20.37 -1.40
C SER A 158 10.83 -20.41 -0.02
N MET A 159 9.51 -20.24 0.01
CA MET A 159 8.75 -20.34 1.26
C MET A 159 8.76 -21.76 1.84
N GLU A 160 8.62 -22.78 1.00
CA GLU A 160 8.63 -24.20 1.41
C GLU A 160 10.01 -24.69 1.87
N SER A 161 11.08 -24.12 1.31
CA SER A 161 12.48 -24.46 1.62
C SER A 161 13.09 -23.67 2.78
N GLY A 162 12.30 -22.84 3.46
CA GLY A 162 12.75 -22.08 4.63
C GLY A 162 13.50 -20.78 4.31
N GLY A 163 13.15 -20.13 3.18
CA GLY A 163 13.66 -18.81 2.82
C GLY A 163 13.30 -17.72 3.84
N LEU A 164 13.81 -16.50 3.62
CA LEU A 164 13.61 -15.38 4.53
C LEU A 164 12.16 -14.85 4.45
N ILE A 165 11.30 -15.40 5.31
CA ILE A 165 9.88 -15.06 5.37
C ILE A 165 9.53 -14.29 6.66
N PRO A 166 8.47 -13.46 6.64
CA PRO A 166 7.98 -12.80 7.85
C PRO A 166 7.60 -13.80 8.94
N GLU A 167 7.79 -13.41 10.20
CA GLU A 167 7.32 -14.20 11.34
C GLU A 167 5.81 -14.44 11.23
N ARG A 168 5.39 -15.68 11.49
CA ARG A 168 3.98 -16.10 11.46
C ARG A 168 3.27 -15.70 10.14
N LEU A 169 3.99 -15.83 9.02
CA LEU A 169 3.37 -15.80 7.70
C LEU A 169 2.16 -16.75 7.68
N PHE A 170 1.04 -16.29 7.11
CA PHE A 170 -0.30 -16.92 7.16
C PHE A 170 -1.15 -16.71 8.42
N SER A 171 -0.61 -16.11 9.48
CA SER A 171 -1.42 -15.69 10.63
C SER A 171 -2.06 -14.32 10.37
N HIS A 172 -3.40 -14.27 10.29
CA HIS A 172 -4.14 -13.05 9.97
C HIS A 172 -3.97 -11.98 11.06
N ASN A 173 -4.05 -12.36 12.33
CA ASN A 173 -3.86 -11.49 13.49
C ASN A 173 -2.43 -10.94 13.55
N ASP A 174 -1.41 -11.78 13.35
CA ASP A 174 -0.01 -11.34 13.39
C ASP A 174 0.33 -10.43 12.20
N GLN A 175 -0.19 -10.71 11.00
CA GLN A 175 0.02 -9.83 9.85
C GLN A 175 -0.68 -8.47 10.05
N GLN A 176 -1.89 -8.44 10.60
CA GLN A 176 -2.57 -7.18 10.97
C GLN A 176 -1.74 -6.39 12.00
N SER A 177 -1.26 -7.06 13.05
CA SER A 177 -0.39 -6.44 14.06
C SER A 177 0.88 -5.88 13.41
N THR A 178 1.49 -6.63 12.49
CA THR A 178 2.72 -6.22 11.81
C THR A 178 2.52 -4.93 11.01
N TRP A 179 1.38 -4.77 10.32
CA TRP A 179 1.04 -3.53 9.62
C TRP A 179 0.80 -2.34 10.55
N GLN A 180 0.26 -2.58 11.74
CA GLN A 180 -0.08 -1.52 12.70
C GLN A 180 1.08 -1.15 13.64
N SER A 181 1.98 -2.10 13.90
CA SER A 181 2.99 -2.01 14.96
C SER A 181 4.39 -2.40 14.56
N LEU A 182 4.60 -2.87 13.32
CA LEU A 182 5.88 -3.44 12.87
C LEU A 182 6.30 -4.70 13.66
N SER A 183 5.37 -5.33 14.38
CA SER A 183 5.61 -6.53 15.17
C SER A 183 4.37 -7.44 15.18
N THR A 184 4.58 -8.73 15.48
CA THR A 184 3.52 -9.74 15.62
C THR A 184 2.57 -9.42 16.78
N GLU A 185 1.50 -10.20 16.94
CA GLU A 185 0.49 -9.95 17.96
C GLU A 185 1.13 -9.86 19.36
N GLY A 186 0.67 -8.90 20.17
CA GLY A 186 1.21 -8.59 21.49
C GLY A 186 2.07 -7.32 21.54
N ALA A 187 2.27 -6.65 20.41
CA ALA A 187 2.88 -5.34 20.36
C ALA A 187 2.10 -4.32 21.19
N ARG A 188 2.79 -3.60 22.08
CA ARG A 188 2.17 -2.62 22.99
C ARG A 188 2.09 -1.21 22.41
N LEU A 189 2.82 -0.97 21.32
CA LEU A 189 2.95 0.33 20.66
C LEU A 189 2.85 0.13 19.15
N GLY A 190 2.10 1.01 18.48
CA GLY A 190 2.04 1.09 17.02
C GLY A 190 3.21 1.88 16.44
N TRP A 191 3.39 1.86 15.12
CA TRP A 191 4.48 2.62 14.46
C TRP A 191 4.44 4.13 14.78
N GLY A 192 3.24 4.72 14.92
CA GLY A 192 3.08 6.13 15.31
C GLY A 192 3.50 6.41 16.75
N GLY A 193 3.25 5.45 17.65
CA GLY A 193 3.74 5.52 19.03
C GLY A 193 5.26 5.34 19.12
N ASP A 194 5.83 4.50 18.25
CA ASP A 194 7.28 4.32 18.15
C ASP A 194 7.98 5.54 17.55
N LEU A 195 7.37 6.19 16.56
CA LEU A 195 7.87 7.45 15.99
C LEU A 195 7.95 8.55 17.05
N LEU A 196 6.92 8.64 17.91
CA LEU A 196 6.83 9.65 18.98
C LEU A 196 7.59 9.22 20.25
N ARG A 197 8.11 7.99 20.31
CA ARG A 197 8.83 7.50 21.48
C ARG A 197 10.12 8.32 21.63
N PRO A 198 10.39 8.95 22.78
CA PRO A 198 11.65 9.65 23.00
C PRO A 198 12.81 8.67 22.90
N HIS A 199 13.72 8.89 21.95
CA HIS A 199 14.93 8.09 21.78
C HIS A 199 16.00 8.53 22.80
N TRP A 200 15.64 8.64 24.07
CA TRP A 200 16.58 8.85 25.15
C TRP A 200 17.20 7.50 25.53
N ARG A 201 18.15 7.03 24.71
CA ARG A 201 19.19 6.15 25.23
C ARG A 201 20.28 7.04 25.80
N VAL A 202 20.25 7.22 27.12
CA VAL A 202 21.48 7.54 27.85
C VAL A 202 22.42 6.40 27.58
N THR A 203 23.44 6.66 26.80
CA THR A 203 24.75 6.07 27.05
C THR A 203 25.16 6.50 28.46
N ARG A 204 24.67 5.82 29.51
CA ARG A 204 25.39 5.78 30.79
C ARG A 204 26.67 5.00 30.54
N ARG A 205 27.64 5.61 29.87
CA ARG A 205 29.04 5.26 30.12
C ARG A 205 29.25 5.60 31.59
N ARG A 206 29.29 4.58 32.44
CA ARG A 206 29.86 4.70 33.78
C ARG A 206 31.26 5.27 33.59
N MET A 207 31.46 6.56 33.84
CA MET A 207 32.79 7.05 34.20
C MET A 207 33.13 6.34 35.51
N ARG A 208 33.98 5.33 35.44
CA ARG A 208 34.74 4.89 36.61
C ARG A 208 35.75 6.00 36.88
N CYS A 209 35.61 6.67 38.01
CA CYS A 209 36.75 7.36 38.60
C CYS A 209 37.79 6.28 38.96
N LEU A 210 38.98 6.37 38.39
CA LEU A 210 40.14 5.62 38.87
C LEU A 210 40.61 6.27 40.18
N PRO A 211 40.87 5.51 41.25
CA PRO A 211 41.52 6.05 42.43
C PRO A 211 43.00 6.32 42.12
N VAL A 212 43.51 7.38 42.77
CA VAL A 212 44.91 7.84 42.76
C VAL A 212 45.81 6.81 43.44
#